data_AF-A0A132AM13-F1
#
_entry.id   AF-A0A132AM13-F1
#
_cell.length_a   1.000
_cell.length_b   1.000
_cell.length_c   1.000
_cell.angle_alpha   90.00
_cell.angle_beta   90.00
_cell.angle_gamma   90.00
#
_symmetry.space_group_name_H-M   'P 1'
#
loop_
_entity.id
_entity.type
_entity.pdbx_description
1 polymer ?
#
loop_
_entity_poly.entity_id
_entity_poly.type
_entity_poly.pdbx_seq_one_letter_code
_entity_poly.pdbx_strand_id
1 'polypeptide(L)'
;MIQWYKDGSKNPIFIYYENFDPTFGEGFEERVSLVDKNTQASLNLSNIKDSDQGWYECKVFYLMRENTNDEERNRTRILLEVNFLEQFR
;
A
#
# COMPACT_ATOMS: atom_id res chain seq x y z
N MET A 1 7.55 -4.00 -10.18
CA MET A 1 7.41 -2.88 -9.22
C MET A 1 6.09 -3.03 -8.48
N ILE A 2 6.08 -2.74 -7.19
CA ILE A 2 4.89 -2.81 -6.34
C ILE A 2 4.63 -1.41 -5.78
N GLN A 3 3.38 -0.97 -5.83
CA GLN A 3 2.94 0.28 -5.23
C GLN A 3 1.71 0.02 -4.37
N TRP A 4 1.70 0.57 -3.17
CA TRP A 4 0.53 0.60 -2.32
C TRP A 4 -0.01 2.01 -2.19
N TYR A 5 -1.33 2.13 -2.24
CA TYR A 5 -2.07 3.37 -2.08
C TYR A 5 -3.02 3.26 -0.91
N LYS A 6 -3.24 4.40 -0.24
CA LYS A 6 -4.36 4.60 0.69
C LYS A 6 -5.35 5.56 0.06
N ASP A 7 -6.63 5.39 0.34
CA ASP A 7 -7.65 6.33 -0.07
C ASP A 7 -7.32 7.79 0.30
N GLY A 8 -7.60 8.71 -0.63
CA GLY A 8 -7.28 10.11 -0.49
C GLY A 8 -5.79 10.48 -0.67
N SER A 9 -4.87 9.52 -0.76
CA SER A 9 -3.45 9.81 -1.02
C SER A 9 -3.24 10.16 -2.51
N LYS A 10 -2.55 11.28 -2.78
CA LYS A 10 -2.17 11.66 -4.16
C LYS A 10 -1.02 10.79 -4.69
N ASN A 11 -0.14 10.37 -3.79
CA ASN A 11 1.05 9.56 -4.07
C ASN A 11 0.92 8.18 -3.38
N PRO A 12 1.68 7.16 -3.82
CA PRO A 12 1.76 5.89 -3.11
C PRO A 12 2.25 6.08 -1.67
N ILE A 13 1.73 5.27 -0.75
CA ILE A 13 2.22 5.20 0.63
C ILE A 13 3.47 4.31 0.75
N PHE A 14 3.70 3.46 -0.25
CA PHE A 14 4.86 2.58 -0.33
C PHE A 14 5.16 2.21 -1.78
N ILE A 15 6.42 2.28 -2.17
CA ILE A 15 6.91 1.84 -3.48
C ILE A 15 8.08 0.88 -3.27
N TYR A 16 8.01 -0.28 -3.90
CA TYR A 16 9.08 -1.26 -3.93
C TYR A 16 9.46 -1.62 -5.37
N TYR A 17 10.76 -1.57 -5.64
CA TYR A 17 11.35 -2.06 -6.88
C TYR A 17 12.63 -2.82 -6.56
N GLU A 18 12.82 -3.95 -7.22
CA GLU A 18 13.95 -4.84 -6.95
C GLU A 18 15.27 -4.10 -7.18
N ASN A 19 16.22 -4.26 -6.27
CA ASN A 19 17.55 -3.61 -6.26
C ASN A 19 17.55 -2.11 -5.91
N PHE A 20 16.44 -1.53 -5.46
CA PHE A 20 16.38 -0.15 -4.98
C PHE A 20 15.81 -0.09 -3.56
N ASP A 21 16.23 0.92 -2.81
CA ASP A 21 15.65 1.19 -1.50
C ASP A 21 14.15 1.56 -1.65
N PRO A 22 13.27 1.05 -0.78
CA PRO A 22 11.87 1.38 -0.84
C PRO A 22 11.62 2.87 -0.60
N THR A 23 10.61 3.42 -1.27
CA THR A 23 10.14 4.78 -1.01
C THR A 23 8.89 4.72 -0.13
N PHE A 24 8.81 5.62 0.83
CA PHE A 24 7.71 5.73 1.78
C PHE A 24 6.92 7.01 1.54
N GLY A 25 5.61 6.94 1.68
CA GLY A 25 4.75 8.12 1.71
C GLY A 25 4.71 8.75 3.10
N GLU A 26 4.35 10.03 3.14
CA GLU A 26 4.25 10.82 4.38
C GLU A 26 3.39 10.11 5.45
N GLY A 27 3.96 9.93 6.64
CA GLY A 27 3.32 9.27 7.78
C GLY A 27 3.40 7.75 7.76
N PHE A 28 3.98 7.15 6.72
CA PHE A 28 4.18 5.69 6.58
C PHE A 28 5.64 5.29 6.68
N GLU A 29 6.57 6.24 6.79
CA GLU A 29 8.00 5.99 6.99
C GLU A 29 8.23 5.01 8.14
N GLU A 30 9.06 4.00 7.89
CA GLU A 30 9.43 2.95 8.86
C GLU A 30 8.28 2.08 9.38
N ARG A 31 7.02 2.36 9.01
CA ARG A 31 5.84 1.59 9.43
C ARG A 31 5.40 0.57 8.39
N VAL A 32 5.77 0.77 7.13
CA VAL A 32 5.40 -0.12 6.03
C VAL A 32 6.58 -0.94 5.52
N SER A 33 6.31 -2.19 5.17
CA SER A 33 7.28 -3.08 4.54
C SER A 33 6.56 -4.18 3.76
N LEU A 34 7.26 -4.89 2.88
CA LEU A 34 6.74 -6.14 2.33
C LEU A 34 6.85 -7.25 3.36
N VAL A 35 5.81 -8.07 3.48
CA VAL A 35 5.83 -9.30 4.30
C VAL A 35 6.88 -10.29 3.78
N ASP A 36 6.92 -10.50 2.47
CA ASP A 36 7.94 -11.30 1.79
C ASP A 36 8.31 -10.63 0.47
N LYS A 37 9.58 -10.21 0.34
CA LYS A 37 10.10 -9.50 -0.84
C LYS A 37 10.21 -10.39 -2.08
N ASN A 38 10.25 -11.71 -1.91
CA ASN A 38 10.54 -12.65 -3.00
C ASN A 38 9.27 -13.24 -3.63
N THR A 39 8.16 -13.28 -2.90
CA THR A 39 6.98 -14.06 -3.33
C THR A 39 5.67 -13.29 -3.34
N GLN A 40 5.56 -12.16 -2.62
CA GLN A 40 4.28 -11.53 -2.35
C GLN A 40 4.32 -10.00 -2.42
N ALA A 41 3.17 -9.41 -2.75
CA ALA A 41 2.97 -7.97 -2.71
C ALA A 41 2.30 -7.50 -1.41
N SER A 42 2.13 -8.39 -0.44
CA SER A 42 1.46 -8.12 0.84
C SER A 42 2.19 -7.04 1.64
N LEU A 43 1.45 -6.02 2.10
CA LEU A 43 1.96 -4.94 2.93
C LEU A 43 1.87 -5.33 4.41
N ASN A 44 2.97 -5.20 5.13
CA ASN A 44 2.97 -5.14 6.57
C ASN A 44 2.91 -3.66 6.98
N LEU A 45 1.88 -3.27 7.74
CA LEU A 45 1.74 -1.94 8.33
C LEU A 45 1.77 -2.07 9.86
N SER A 46 2.80 -1.51 10.50
CA SER A 46 3.01 -1.55 11.95
C SER A 46 2.65 -0.23 12.61
N ASN A 47 2.53 -0.25 13.95
CA ASN A 47 2.19 0.94 14.75
C ASN A 47 0.95 1.67 14.21
N ILE A 48 -0.17 0.94 14.10
CA ILE A 48 -1.45 1.40 13.55
C ILE A 48 -1.99 2.59 14.34
N LYS A 49 -2.50 3.58 13.61
CA LYS A 49 -3.09 4.83 14.13
C LYS A 49 -4.51 4.98 13.57
N ASP A 50 -5.34 5.79 14.23
CA ASP A 50 -6.70 6.07 13.76
C ASP A 50 -6.74 6.65 12.33
N SER A 51 -5.73 7.46 11.98
CA SER A 51 -5.58 8.04 10.64
C SER A 51 -5.28 7.00 9.55
N ASP A 52 -4.88 5.79 9.92
CA ASP A 52 -4.64 4.71 8.98
C ASP A 52 -5.94 4.04 8.52
N GLN A 53 -7.07 4.30 9.19
CA GLN A 53 -8.36 3.80 8.72
C GLN A 53 -8.63 4.25 7.28
N GLY A 54 -9.06 3.30 6.44
CA GLY A 54 -9.38 3.58 5.05
C GLY A 54 -9.16 2.40 4.12
N TRP A 55 -9.39 2.64 2.84
CA TRP A 55 -9.18 1.66 1.78
C TRP A 55 -7.75 1.65 1.29
N TYR A 56 -7.20 0.45 1.12
CA TYR A 56 -5.87 0.20 0.59
C TYR A 56 -5.95 -0.55 -0.73
N GLU A 57 -5.09 -0.17 -1.67
CA GLU A 57 -5.01 -0.76 -3.01
C GLU A 57 -3.56 -1.10 -3.34
N CYS A 58 -3.33 -2.33 -3.78
CA CYS A 58 -2.04 -2.80 -4.29
C CYS A 58 -2.03 -2.74 -5.82
N LYS A 59 -0.98 -2.17 -6.40
CA LYS A 59 -0.71 -2.18 -7.84
C LYS A 59 0.63 -2.85 -8.11
N VAL A 60 0.61 -3.92 -8.90
CA VAL A 60 1.80 -4.66 -9.29
C VAL A 60 2.04 -4.45 -10.79
N PHE A 61 3.21 -3.91 -11.12
CA PHE A 61 3.62 -3.62 -12.49
C PHE A 61 4.71 -4.62 -12.92
N TYR A 62 4.46 -5.35 -14.01
CA TYR A 62 5.40 -6.25 -14.65
C TYR A 62 6.05 -5.56 -15.86
N LEU A 63 7.37 -5.62 -15.99
CA LEU A 63 8.13 -4.94 -17.05
C LEU A 63 7.93 -5.53 -18.47
N MET A 64 7.08 -6.55 -18.67
CA MET A 64 6.99 -7.29 -19.94
C MET A 64 5.57 -7.45 -20.53
N ARG A 65 4.58 -6.67 -20.11
CA ARG A 65 3.27 -6.66 -20.80
C ARG A 65 2.81 -5.23 -21.04
N GLU A 66 3.16 -4.69 -22.21
CA GLU A 66 2.41 -3.59 -22.81
C GLU A 66 1.05 -4.12 -23.25
N ASN A 67 0.06 -4.09 -22.36
CA ASN A 67 -1.33 -4.07 -22.77
C ASN A 67 -1.96 -2.87 -22.07
N THR A 68 -1.98 -1.76 -22.81
CA THR A 68 -2.38 -0.40 -22.39
C THR A 68 -3.90 -0.24 -22.17
N ASN A 69 -4.65 -1.33 -21.95
CA ASN A 69 -6.11 -1.31 -21.81
C ASN A 69 -6.64 -2.00 -20.53
N ASP A 70 -5.75 -2.47 -19.63
CA ASP A 70 -6.14 -3.22 -18.42
C ASP A 70 -6.13 -2.39 -17.13
N GLU A 71 -6.07 -1.04 -17.22
CA GLU A 71 -5.95 -0.18 -16.03
C GLU A 71 -7.16 -0.23 -15.07
N GLU A 72 -8.30 -0.80 -15.51
CA GLU A 72 -9.54 -0.77 -14.72
C GLU A 72 -10.25 -2.11 -14.52
N ARG A 73 -9.76 -3.23 -15.06
CA ARG A 73 -10.44 -4.53 -14.91
C ARG A 73 -10.00 -5.27 -13.64
N ASN A 74 -10.92 -5.31 -12.67
CA ASN A 74 -10.88 -6.09 -11.42
C ASN A 74 -9.81 -5.65 -10.41
N ARG A 75 -9.98 -4.43 -9.87
CA ARG A 75 -9.22 -3.95 -8.69
C ARG A 75 -9.77 -4.58 -7.41
N THR A 76 -8.88 -5.18 -6.60
CA THR A 76 -9.22 -5.61 -5.24
C THR A 76 -8.75 -4.53 -4.26
N ARG A 77 -9.67 -4.02 -3.45
CA ARG A 77 -9.37 -3.09 -2.36
C ARG A 77 -9.63 -3.76 -1.02
N ILE A 78 -8.83 -3.40 -0.03
CA ILE A 78 -8.94 -3.92 1.33
C ILE A 78 -9.28 -2.76 2.25
N LEU A 79 -10.34 -2.89 3.06
CA LEU A 79 -10.68 -1.90 4.08
C LEU A 79 -9.93 -2.25 5.37
N LEU A 80 -9.19 -1.28 5.90
CA LEU A 80 -8.66 -1.33 7.26
C LEU A 80 -9.58 -0.51 8.17
N GLU A 81 -10.24 -1.18 9.11
CA GLU A 81 -11.00 -0.53 10.17
C GLU A 81 -10.16 -0.52 11.45
N VAL A 82 -9.99 0.66 12.04
CA VAL A 82 -9.22 0.86 13.27
C VAL A 82 -10.20 1.14 14.40
N ASN A 83 -10.35 0.16 15.29
CA ASN A 83 -11.19 0.32 16.47
C ASN A 83 -10.41 1.04 17.57
N PHE A 84 -10.82 2.27 17.89
CA PHE A 84 -10.35 3.01 19.05
C PHE A 84 -11.51 3.24 20.04
N LEU A 85 -11.18 3.38 21.33
CA LEU A 85 -12.17 3.75 22.34
C LEU A 85 -12.42 5.26 22.25
N GLU A 86 -13.66 5.65 21.95
CA GLU A 86 -14.16 7.05 21.87
C GLU A 86 -13.81 7.93 23.08
N GLN A 87 -13.41 7.35 24.21
CA GLN A 87 -13.05 8.06 25.44
C GLN A 87 -11.70 8.81 25.39
N PHE A 88 -10.88 8.62 24.35
CA PHE A 88 -9.54 9.21 24.25
C PHE A 88 -9.38 10.21 23.08
N ARG A 89 -10.48 10.77 22.57
CA ARG A 89 -10.48 11.79 21.52
C ARG A 89 -10.34 13.22 22.04
#